data_AF-A0A7V6UNT1-F1
#
_entry.id   AF-A0A7V6UNT1-F1
#
_cell.length_a   1.000
_cell.length_b   1.000
_cell.length_c   1.000
_cell.angle_alpha   90.00
_cell.angle_beta   90.00
_cell.angle_gamma   90.00
#
_symmetry.space_group_name_H-M   'P 1'
#
loop_
_entity.id
_entity.type
_entity.pdbx_description
1 polymer ?
#
loop_
_entity_poly.entity_id
_entity_poly.type
_entity_poly.pdbx_seq_one_letter_code
_entity_poly.pdbx_strand_id
1 'polypeptide(L)'
;MKKIIVLLSVLFLTLGLAMPVWAQIDKVGQPGTKVELTEAQKKELAELHEEILENKLELIDKHVEFGMITKEKGDMIKAKIQEKAKMMKENGYMPGACMHKDHKDHDMKNRSDQ
;
A
#
# COMPACT_ATOMS: atom_id res chain seq x y z
N MET A 1 59.44 0.47 16.39
CA MET A 1 58.53 1.24 15.49
C MET A 1 57.57 0.35 14.69
N LYS A 2 58.02 -0.74 14.04
CA LYS A 2 57.14 -1.63 13.25
C LYS A 2 56.00 -2.29 14.06
N LYS A 3 56.23 -2.65 15.34
CA LYS A 3 55.22 -3.25 16.24
C LYS A 3 54.17 -2.25 16.75
N ILE A 4 54.49 -0.95 16.80
CA ILE A 4 53.56 0.12 17.23
C ILE A 4 52.63 0.51 16.07
N ILE A 5 53.12 0.46 14.83
CA ILE A 5 52.31 0.72 13.63
C ILE A 5 51.21 -0.35 13.46
N VAL A 6 51.52 -1.61 13.78
CA VAL A 6 50.53 -2.72 13.73
C VAL A 6 49.46 -2.59 14.82
N LEU A 7 49.80 -2.06 15.99
CA LEU A 7 48.83 -1.84 17.09
C LEU A 7 47.88 -0.65 16.80
N LEU A 8 48.36 0.40 16.13
CA LEU A 8 47.56 1.55 15.74
C LEU A 8 46.58 1.26 14.58
N SER A 9 46.93 0.34 13.67
CA SER A 9 46.03 -0.06 12.58
C SER A 9 44.85 -0.92 13.06
N VAL A 10 45.01 -1.70 14.13
CA VAL A 10 43.93 -2.54 14.68
C VAL A 10 42.88 -1.68 15.41
N LEU A 11 43.29 -0.59 16.05
CA LEU A 11 42.38 0.32 16.75
C LEU A 11 41.48 1.13 15.81
N PHE A 12 41.94 1.42 14.59
CA PHE A 12 41.14 2.12 13.58
C PHE A 12 40.10 1.22 12.89
N LEU A 13 40.31 -0.11 12.87
CA LEU A 13 39.39 -1.05 12.22
C LEU A 13 38.11 -1.29 13.05
N THR A 14 38.16 -1.11 14.37
CA THR A 14 37.01 -1.36 15.26
C THR A 14 36.08 -0.15 15.44
N LEU A 15 36.49 1.05 14.99
CA LEU A 15 35.72 2.29 15.15
C LEU A 15 34.73 2.58 13.99
N GLY A 16 34.69 1.73 12.96
CA GLY A 16 33.78 1.87 11.82
C GLY A 16 32.37 1.29 12.02
N LEU A 17 32.14 0.52 13.09
CA LEU A 17 30.87 -0.19 13.34
C LEU A 17 29.83 0.61 14.15
N ALA A 18 30.17 1.82 14.59
CA ALA A 18 29.30 2.65 15.43
C ALA A 18 28.81 3.94 14.72
N MET A 19 28.81 3.98 13.39
CA MET A 19 28.11 5.06 12.70
C MET A 19 26.61 4.77 12.75
N PRO A 20 25.78 5.61 13.39
CA PRO A 20 24.35 5.55 13.15
C PRO A 20 24.12 5.80 11.66
N VAL A 21 23.49 4.85 10.97
CA VAL A 21 22.91 5.11 9.66
C VAL A 21 21.80 6.12 9.88
N TRP A 22 22.09 7.40 9.65
CA TRP A 22 21.05 8.39 9.49
C TRP A 22 20.34 8.03 8.19
N ALA A 23 19.32 7.18 8.28
CA ALA A 23 18.39 6.98 7.19
C ALA A 23 17.84 8.38 6.87
N GLN A 24 18.26 8.93 5.73
CA GLN A 24 17.79 10.21 5.23
C GLN A 24 16.31 10.01 4.90
N ILE A 25 15.43 10.27 5.86
CA ILE A 25 13.98 10.34 5.65
C ILE A 25 13.72 11.66 4.91
N ASP A 26 14.15 11.74 3.66
CA ASP A 26 13.84 12.85 2.78
C ASP A 26 12.40 12.68 2.32
N LYS A 27 11.46 13.30 3.04
CA LYS A 27 10.15 13.75 2.54
C LYS A 27 9.29 12.76 1.74
N VAL A 28 9.53 11.45 1.79
CA VAL A 28 8.68 10.45 1.15
C VAL A 28 7.36 10.39 1.93
N GLY A 29 6.27 10.83 1.31
CA GLY A 29 4.91 10.76 1.88
C GLY A 29 4.35 12.06 2.49
N GLN A 30 4.97 13.23 2.28
CA GLN A 30 4.32 14.48 2.69
C GLN A 30 3.10 14.81 1.80
N PRO A 31 1.96 15.24 2.39
CA PRO A 31 0.80 15.67 1.62
C PRO A 31 1.17 16.92 0.79
N GLY A 32 1.20 16.77 -0.54
CA GLY A 32 1.49 17.85 -1.49
C GLY A 32 2.53 17.53 -2.56
N THR A 33 3.33 16.46 -2.40
CA THR A 33 4.27 16.02 -3.45
C THR A 33 3.55 15.13 -4.44
N LYS A 34 3.24 15.64 -5.63
CA LYS A 34 2.75 14.81 -6.76
C LYS A 34 3.91 13.98 -7.30
N VAL A 35 3.84 12.66 -7.14
CA VAL A 35 4.77 11.72 -7.76
C VAL A 35 4.25 11.37 -9.15
N GLU A 36 5.03 11.68 -10.17
CA GLU A 36 4.75 11.26 -11.55
C GLU A 36 5.45 9.93 -11.83
N LEU A 37 4.69 8.91 -12.18
CA LEU A 37 5.22 7.60 -12.53
C LEU A 37 5.65 7.55 -14.00
N THR A 38 6.78 6.91 -14.27
CA THR A 38 7.18 6.54 -15.63
C THR A 38 6.25 5.48 -16.21
N GLU A 39 6.22 5.34 -17.54
CA GLU A 39 5.40 4.31 -18.20
C GLU A 39 5.78 2.89 -17.79
N ALA A 40 7.07 2.61 -17.56
CA ALA A 40 7.54 1.32 -17.06
C ALA A 40 6.99 1.02 -15.65
N GLN A 41 7.02 2.02 -14.76
CA GLN A 41 6.48 1.87 -13.40
C GLN A 41 4.96 1.69 -13.39
N LYS A 42 4.24 2.42 -14.25
CA LYS A 42 2.78 2.23 -14.41
C LYS A 42 2.46 0.82 -14.90
N LYS A 43 3.26 0.30 -15.83
CA LYS A 43 3.09 -1.06 -16.35
C LYS A 43 3.32 -2.11 -15.26
N GLU A 44 4.40 -1.97 -14.48
CA GLU A 44 4.68 -2.86 -13.35
C GLU A 44 3.54 -2.86 -12.32
N LEU A 45 3.02 -1.68 -11.97
CA LEU A 45 1.84 -1.58 -11.09
C LEU A 45 0.59 -2.20 -11.72
N ALA A 46 0.38 -2.03 -13.03
CA ALA A 46 -0.76 -2.61 -13.72
C ALA A 46 -0.74 -4.14 -13.65
N GLU A 47 0.40 -4.76 -13.94
CA GLU A 47 0.58 -6.22 -13.89
C GLU A 47 0.30 -6.76 -12.48
N LEU A 48 0.86 -6.12 -11.44
CA LEU A 48 0.58 -6.49 -10.05
C LEU A 48 -0.90 -6.34 -9.67
N HIS A 49 -1.55 -5.28 -10.14
CA HIS A 49 -2.96 -5.05 -9.86
C HIS A 49 -3.87 -6.08 -10.57
N GLU A 50 -3.50 -6.53 -11.77
CA GLU A 50 -4.20 -7.58 -12.50
C GLU A 50 -4.10 -8.92 -11.75
N GLU A 51 -2.90 -9.31 -11.29
CA GLU A 51 -2.72 -10.53 -10.49
C GLU A 51 -3.54 -10.47 -9.18
N ILE A 52 -3.52 -9.33 -8.49
CA ILE A 52 -4.32 -9.12 -7.27
C ILE A 52 -5.82 -9.21 -7.57
N LEU A 53 -6.27 -8.70 -8.71
CA LEU A 53 -7.67 -8.77 -9.13
C LEU A 53 -8.10 -10.22 -9.32
N GLU A 54 -7.34 -11.00 -10.08
CA GLU A 54 -7.60 -12.42 -10.33
C GLU A 54 -7.68 -13.20 -9.02
N ASN A 55 -6.67 -13.05 -8.15
CA ASN A 55 -6.63 -13.70 -6.84
C ASN A 55 -7.84 -13.33 -5.96
N LYS A 56 -8.30 -12.08 -6.01
CA LYS A 56 -9.49 -11.65 -5.26
C LYS A 56 -10.76 -12.27 -5.80
N LEU A 57 -10.92 -12.38 -7.11
CA LEU A 57 -12.09 -13.00 -7.72
C LEU A 57 -12.14 -14.49 -7.39
N GLU A 58 -11.01 -15.19 -7.53
CA GLU A 58 -10.88 -16.60 -7.16
C GLU A 58 -11.21 -16.83 -5.69
N LEU A 59 -10.70 -15.98 -4.79
CA LEU A 59 -11.01 -16.07 -3.37
C LEU A 59 -12.52 -16.02 -3.12
N ILE A 60 -13.26 -15.13 -3.79
CA ILE A 60 -14.72 -15.05 -3.66
C ILE A 60 -15.40 -16.31 -4.19
N ASP A 61 -14.93 -16.85 -5.32
CA ASP A 61 -15.46 -18.11 -5.84
C ASP A 61 -15.23 -19.27 -4.86
N LYS A 62 -14.09 -19.32 -4.16
CA LYS A 62 -13.85 -20.29 -3.07
C LYS A 62 -14.80 -20.11 -1.90
N HIS A 63 -15.13 -18.88 -1.52
CA HIS A 63 -16.13 -18.64 -0.47
C HIS A 63 -17.53 -19.13 -0.89
N VAL A 64 -17.89 -19.04 -2.18
CA VAL A 64 -19.13 -19.60 -2.71
C VAL A 64 -19.06 -21.13 -2.71
N GLU A 65 -17.95 -21.71 -3.18
CA GLU A 65 -17.72 -23.16 -3.24
C GLU A 65 -17.82 -23.81 -1.84
N PHE A 66 -17.24 -23.18 -0.83
CA PHE A 66 -17.28 -23.66 0.56
C PHE A 66 -18.60 -23.34 1.28
N GLY A 67 -19.56 -22.72 0.59
CA GLY A 67 -20.86 -22.37 1.15
C GLY A 67 -20.82 -21.26 2.21
N MET A 68 -19.73 -20.50 2.32
CA MET A 68 -19.61 -19.39 3.27
C MET A 68 -20.47 -18.20 2.84
N ILE A 69 -20.71 -18.05 1.53
CA ILE A 69 -21.59 -17.04 0.96
C ILE A 69 -22.45 -17.64 -0.17
N THR A 70 -23.60 -17.02 -0.44
CA THR A 70 -24.43 -17.39 -1.58
C THR A 70 -23.78 -16.93 -2.89
N LYS A 71 -24.10 -17.62 -4.00
CA LYS A 71 -23.66 -17.23 -5.34
C LYS A 71 -24.02 -15.79 -5.68
N GLU A 72 -25.25 -15.37 -5.39
CA GLU A 72 -25.70 -13.99 -5.62
C GLU A 72 -24.84 -12.96 -4.86
N LYS A 73 -24.51 -13.25 -3.60
CA LYS A 73 -23.62 -12.41 -2.80
C LYS A 73 -22.20 -12.39 -3.36
N GLY A 74 -21.70 -13.53 -3.81
CA GLY A 74 -20.40 -13.64 -4.49
C GLY A 74 -20.35 -12.78 -5.75
N ASP A 75 -21.37 -12.88 -6.61
CA ASP A 75 -21.47 -12.12 -7.86
C ASP A 75 -21.53 -10.59 -7.59
N MET A 76 -22.28 -10.16 -6.56
CA MET A 76 -22.28 -8.75 -6.12
C MET A 76 -20.91 -8.26 -5.64
N ILE A 77 -20.18 -9.09 -4.88
CA ILE A 77 -18.84 -8.72 -4.38
C ILE A 77 -17.85 -8.62 -5.54
N LYS A 78 -17.87 -9.59 -6.48
CA LYS A 78 -17.02 -9.58 -7.67
C LYS A 78 -17.25 -8.33 -8.51
N ALA A 79 -18.50 -7.88 -8.69
CA ALA A 79 -18.81 -6.64 -9.39
C ALA A 79 -18.16 -5.41 -8.73
N LYS A 80 -18.22 -5.29 -7.39
CA LYS A 80 -17.56 -4.19 -6.66
C LYS A 80 -16.04 -4.23 -6.75
N ILE A 81 -15.45 -5.43 -6.76
CA ILE A 81 -14.01 -5.61 -6.92
C ILE A 81 -13.58 -5.09 -8.32
N GLN A 82 -14.33 -5.45 -9.36
CA GLN A 82 -14.06 -5.01 -10.73
C GLN A 82 -14.24 -3.49 -10.89
N GLU A 83 -15.28 -2.91 -10.27
CA GLU A 83 -15.49 -1.46 -10.24
C GLU A 83 -14.28 -0.74 -9.62
N LYS A 84 -13.79 -1.21 -8.47
CA LYS A 84 -12.60 -0.66 -7.83
C LYS A 84 -11.34 -0.81 -8.70
N ALA A 85 -11.19 -1.93 -9.40
CA ALA A 85 -10.06 -2.13 -10.31
C ALA A 85 -10.07 -1.09 -11.45
N LYS A 86 -11.24 -0.80 -12.02
CA LYS A 86 -11.41 0.25 -13.03
C LYS A 86 -11.04 1.63 -12.48
N MET A 87 -11.52 1.99 -11.29
CA MET A 87 -11.18 3.26 -10.65
C MET A 87 -9.68 3.40 -10.36
N MET A 88 -9.01 2.33 -9.94
CA MET A 88 -7.56 2.35 -9.71
C MET A 88 -6.79 2.59 -11.01
N LYS A 89 -7.21 1.92 -12.10
CA LYS A 89 -6.61 2.10 -13.43
C LYS A 89 -6.75 3.53 -13.94
N GLU A 90 -7.94 4.12 -13.81
CA GLU A 90 -8.21 5.52 -14.21
C GLU A 90 -7.38 6.54 -13.41
N ASN A 91 -7.08 6.24 -12.15
CA ASN A 91 -6.28 7.11 -11.27
C ASN A 91 -4.77 6.80 -11.30
N GLY A 92 -4.30 5.97 -12.24
CA GLY A 92 -2.88 5.65 -12.37
C GLY A 92 -2.30 4.90 -11.16
N TYR A 93 -3.11 4.07 -10.51
CA TYR A 93 -2.71 3.22 -9.38
C TYR A 93 -2.24 3.99 -8.13
N MET A 94 -2.69 5.24 -7.95
CA MET A 94 -2.36 6.03 -6.77
C MET A 94 -3.01 5.47 -5.49
N PRO A 95 -2.24 5.24 -4.40
CA PRO A 95 -2.79 4.82 -3.12
C PRO A 95 -3.82 5.82 -2.58
N GLY A 96 -4.97 5.31 -2.10
CA GLY A 96 -6.03 6.14 -1.50
C GLY A 96 -7.03 6.75 -2.48
N ALA A 97 -6.86 6.57 -3.80
CA ALA A 97 -7.79 7.08 -4.81
C ALA A 97 -9.22 6.53 -4.68
N CYS A 98 -9.39 5.38 -4.02
CA CYS A 98 -10.68 4.74 -3.77
C CYS A 98 -11.22 4.93 -2.33
N MET A 99 -10.62 5.81 -1.52
CA MET A 99 -11.15 6.11 -0.18
C MET A 99 -12.46 6.89 -0.32
N HIS A 100 -13.55 6.28 0.14
CA HIS A 100 -14.82 6.96 0.29
C HIS A 100 -14.62 8.20 1.17
N LYS A 101 -15.14 9.34 0.69
CA LYS A 101 -15.38 10.50 1.54
C LYS A 101 -16.53 10.13 2.49
N ASP A 102 -16.23 9.39 3.54
CA ASP A 102 -17.25 8.96 4.48
C ASP A 102 -17.72 10.13 5.35
N HIS A 103 -19.00 10.41 5.19
CA HIS A 103 -19.97 10.73 6.23
C HIS A 103 -19.67 11.94 7.11
N LYS A 104 -19.98 13.15 6.59
CA LYS A 104 -20.58 14.17 7.45
C LYS A 104 -22.10 14.03 7.37
N ASP A 105 -22.78 14.14 8.52
CA ASP A 105 -24.22 14.45 8.68
C ASP A 105 -25.23 13.34 9.04
N HIS A 106 -24.94 12.47 10.00
CA HIS A 106 -25.99 11.63 10.63
C HIS A 106 -26.07 11.66 12.16
N ASP A 107 -25.72 12.78 12.83
CA ASP A 107 -25.83 12.85 14.30
C ASP A 107 -26.53 14.10 14.87
N MET A 108 -27.60 14.58 14.23
CA MET A 108 -28.39 15.75 14.72
C MET A 108 -29.91 15.62 14.52
N LYS A 109 -30.51 14.42 14.61
CA LYS A 109 -31.99 14.29 14.50
C LYS A 109 -32.74 13.59 15.64
N ASN A 110 -32.05 13.09 16.67
CA ASN A 110 -32.71 12.37 17.79
C ASN A 110 -32.54 13.08 19.16
N ARG A 111 -32.59 14.42 19.21
CA ARG A 111 -32.50 15.16 20.50
C ARG A 111 -33.54 16.27 20.69
N SER A 112 -34.54 16.41 19.82
CA SER A 112 -35.58 17.43 19.98
C SER A 112 -36.91 16.90 20.53
N ASP A 113 -37.05 15.59 20.77
CA ASP A 113 -38.35 14.96 21.03
C ASP A 113 -38.36 14.15 22.34
N GLN A 114 -37.79 14.67 23.42
CA GLN A 114 -38.02 14.15 24.78
C GLN A 114 -38.11 15.25 25.83
#